data_AF-A0A2E2DY84-F1
#
_entry.id   AF-A0A2E2DY84-F1
#
_cell.length_a   1.000
_cell.length_b   1.000
_cell.length_c   1.000
_cell.angle_alpha   90.00
_cell.angle_beta   90.00
_cell.angle_gamma   90.00
#
_symmetry.space_group_name_H-M   'P 1'
#
loop_
_entity.id
_entity.type
_entity.pdbx_description
1 polymer ?
#
loop_
_entity_poly.entity_id
_entity_poly.type
_entity_poly.pdbx_seq_one_letter_code
_entity_poly.pdbx_strand_id
1 'polypeptide(L)'
;MSEFQVHNPDFESRTRDSFARQGFMATLGAQLTAVSPGHVEMRLPYRPELSQQHGYFHGGVIGTMADNAGGYCTLMIVDGMSDDKAALEKERLTET
;
A
#
# COMPACT_ATOMS: atom_id res chain seq x y z
N MET A 1 -8.28 16.73 19.36
CA MET A 1 -7.43 16.50 18.18
C MET A 1 -8.31 16.75 16.96
N SER A 2 -7.85 17.53 15.98
CA SER A 2 -8.59 17.76 14.73
C SER A 2 -8.76 16.45 13.99
N GLU A 3 -9.93 16.20 13.42
CA GLU A 3 -10.14 15.09 12.49
C GLU A 3 -9.32 15.37 11.22
N PHE A 4 -8.59 14.36 10.74
CA PHE A 4 -7.81 14.47 9.51
C PHE A 4 -8.75 14.33 8.31
N GLN A 5 -8.83 15.35 7.45
CA GLN A 5 -9.71 15.34 6.28
C GLN A 5 -8.92 15.04 5.00
N VAL A 6 -9.30 13.97 4.32
CA VAL A 6 -8.83 13.61 2.98
C VAL A 6 -9.77 14.24 1.95
N HIS A 7 -9.22 14.86 0.90
CA HIS A 7 -10.01 15.56 -0.13
C HIS A 7 -10.70 14.63 -1.12
N ASN A 8 -10.17 13.42 -1.33
CA ASN A 8 -10.79 12.44 -2.21
C ASN A 8 -11.81 11.59 -1.45
N PRO A 9 -13.12 11.69 -1.72
CA PRO A 9 -14.14 10.89 -1.03
C PRO A 9 -14.02 9.38 -1.31
N ASP A 10 -13.42 8.99 -2.43
CA ASP A 10 -13.28 7.59 -2.85
C ASP A 10 -11.96 6.96 -2.38
N PHE A 11 -11.23 7.61 -1.46
CA PHE A 11 -9.90 7.17 -1.02
C PHE A 11 -9.90 5.70 -0.55
N GLU A 12 -10.93 5.28 0.19
CA GLU A 12 -11.00 3.92 0.73
C GLU A 12 -11.12 2.88 -0.39
N SER A 13 -12.07 3.04 -1.31
CA SER A 13 -12.26 2.09 -2.41
C SER A 13 -11.01 2.03 -3.28
N ARG A 14 -10.44 3.18 -3.63
CA ARG A 14 -9.22 3.24 -4.46
C ARG A 14 -8.04 2.53 -3.81
N THR A 15 -7.80 2.75 -2.51
CA THR A 15 -6.74 2.05 -1.78
C THR A 15 -6.97 0.54 -1.77
N ARG A 16 -8.20 0.09 -1.50
CA ARG A 16 -8.54 -1.34 -1.48
C ARG A 16 -8.38 -1.99 -2.86
N ASP A 17 -8.87 -1.33 -3.90
CA ASP A 17 -8.75 -1.82 -5.28
C ASP A 17 -7.29 -1.88 -5.72
N SER A 18 -6.50 -0.87 -5.37
CA SER A 18 -5.06 -0.84 -5.64
C SER A 18 -4.32 -1.97 -4.93
N PHE A 19 -4.61 -2.19 -3.64
CA PHE A 19 -4.01 -3.28 -2.86
C PHE A 19 -4.35 -4.65 -3.46
N ALA A 20 -5.61 -4.85 -3.87
CA ALA A 20 -6.07 -6.10 -4.48
C ALA A 20 -5.37 -6.42 -5.81
N ARG A 21 -4.85 -5.41 -6.53
CA ARG A 21 -4.08 -5.60 -7.77
C ARG A 21 -2.62 -6.00 -7.52
N GLN A 22 -2.11 -5.91 -6.29
CA GLN A 22 -0.72 -6.22 -5.98
C GLN A 22 -0.52 -7.73 -5.78
N GLY A 23 -0.18 -8.44 -6.86
CA GLY A 23 0.08 -9.88 -6.82
C GLY A 23 1.15 -10.28 -5.79
N PHE A 24 2.14 -9.43 -5.52
CA PHE A 24 3.13 -9.69 -4.48
C PHE A 24 2.54 -9.68 -3.06
N MET A 25 1.63 -8.76 -2.74
CA MET A 25 0.95 -8.73 -1.43
C MET A 25 0.11 -9.98 -1.22
N ALA A 26 -0.56 -10.45 -2.27
CA ALA A 26 -1.27 -11.73 -2.26
C ALA A 26 -0.32 -12.92 -2.04
N THR A 27 0.84 -12.95 -2.71
CA THR A 27 1.87 -13.99 -2.50
C THR A 27 2.40 -14.02 -1.08
N LEU A 28 2.59 -12.86 -0.44
CA LEU A 28 2.99 -12.78 0.97
C LEU A 28 1.86 -13.24 1.91
N GLY A 29 0.59 -13.10 1.50
CA GLY A 29 -0.57 -13.33 2.37
C GLY A 29 -0.90 -12.11 3.23
N ALA A 30 -0.51 -10.91 2.78
CA ALA A 30 -0.80 -9.66 3.44
C ALA A 30 -2.31 -9.32 3.34
N GLN A 31 -2.83 -8.65 4.36
CA GLN A 31 -4.23 -8.28 4.48
C GLN A 31 -4.33 -6.79 4.84
N LEU A 32 -5.18 -6.06 4.11
CA LEU A 32 -5.52 -4.67 4.41
C LEU A 32 -6.68 -4.64 5.39
N THR A 33 -6.40 -4.40 6.67
CA THR A 33 -7.38 -4.56 7.76
C THR A 33 -8.12 -3.28 8.13
N ALA A 34 -7.51 -2.12 7.95
CA ALA A 34 -8.18 -0.84 8.14
C ALA A 34 -7.72 0.18 7.10
N VAL A 35 -8.66 1.00 6.66
CA VAL A 35 -8.44 2.19 5.84
C VAL A 35 -9.33 3.28 6.39
N SER A 36 -8.73 4.38 6.82
CA SER A 36 -9.43 5.59 7.26
C SER A 36 -8.60 6.81 6.88
N PRO A 37 -9.13 8.04 6.98
CA PRO A 37 -8.39 9.23 6.57
C PRO A 37 -7.00 9.31 7.21
N GLY A 38 -5.94 9.28 6.38
CA GLY A 38 -4.54 9.34 6.83
C GLY A 38 -4.04 8.10 7.59
N HIS A 39 -4.77 6.98 7.54
CA HIS A 39 -4.41 5.77 8.27
C HIS A 39 -4.69 4.49 7.48
N VAL A 40 -3.70 3.60 7.48
CA VAL A 40 -3.74 2.27 6.87
C VAL A 40 -3.21 1.27 7.88
N GLU A 41 -3.95 0.19 8.10
CA GLU A 41 -3.49 -0.98 8.85
C GLU A 41 -3.37 -2.18 7.92
N MET A 42 -2.24 -2.88 8.01
CA MET A 42 -2.04 -4.16 7.34
C MET A 42 -1.61 -5.23 8.33
N ARG A 43 -1.97 -6.48 8.02
CA ARG A 43 -1.55 -7.67 8.77
C ARG A 43 -0.91 -8.69 7.85
N LEU A 44 0.12 -9.35 8.35
CA LEU A 44 0.80 -10.44 7.67
C LEU A 44 0.96 -11.61 8.64
N PRO A 45 0.18 -12.70 8.47
CA PRO A 45 0.38 -13.91 9.24
C PRO A 45 1.78 -14.47 9.00
N TYR A 46 2.43 -14.93 10.08
CA TYR A 46 3.74 -15.55 9.96
C TYR A 46 3.68 -16.85 9.15
N ARG A 47 4.67 -17.04 8.26
CA ARG A 47 4.92 -18.29 7.56
C ARG A 47 6.43 -18.53 7.46
N PRO A 48 6.92 -19.78 7.59
CA PRO A 48 8.35 -20.08 7.55
C PRO A 48 9.06 -19.59 6.27
N GLU A 49 8.36 -19.57 5.13
CA GLU A 49 8.91 -19.12 3.84
C GLU A 49 9.21 -17.62 3.80
N LEU A 50 8.66 -16.86 4.75
CA LEU A 50 8.87 -15.41 4.88
C LEU A 50 9.96 -15.07 5.92
N SER A 51 10.62 -16.09 6.47
CA SER A 51 11.61 -15.93 7.52
C SER A 51 13.03 -15.73 7.00
N GLN A 52 13.88 -15.16 7.84
CA GLN A 52 15.34 -15.22 7.68
C GLN A 52 15.91 -16.45 8.40
N GLN A 53 17.23 -16.65 8.36
CA GLN A 53 17.91 -17.87 8.84
C GLN A 53 17.73 -18.23 10.33
N HIS A 54 17.17 -17.34 11.15
CA HIS A 54 16.89 -17.56 12.58
C HIS A 54 15.39 -17.70 12.89
N GLY A 55 14.54 -17.78 11.86
CA GLY A 55 13.10 -17.99 12.00
C GLY A 55 12.28 -16.72 12.24
N TYR A 56 12.89 -15.54 12.32
CA TYR A 56 12.15 -14.26 12.34
C TYR A 56 11.76 -13.84 10.93
N PHE A 57 10.81 -12.91 10.77
CA PHE A 57 10.55 -12.32 9.44
C PHE A 57 11.83 -11.78 8.80
N HIS A 58 11.98 -12.03 7.50
CA HIS A 58 13.06 -11.42 6.73
C HIS A 58 12.91 -9.88 6.75
N GLY A 59 14.01 -9.15 6.92
CA GLY A 59 13.98 -7.68 6.98
C GLY A 59 13.34 -7.04 5.74
N GLY A 60 13.54 -7.66 4.58
CA GLY A 60 12.87 -7.27 3.33
C GLY A 60 11.34 -7.38 3.39
N VAL A 61 10.77 -8.40 4.06
CA VAL A 61 9.32 -8.53 4.23
C VAL A 61 8.78 -7.41 5.11
N ILE A 62 9.48 -7.09 6.21
CA ILE A 62 9.11 -5.99 7.10
C ILE A 62 9.16 -4.66 6.34
N GLY A 63 10.24 -4.41 5.60
CA GLY A 63 10.41 -3.21 4.78
C GLY A 63 9.32 -3.08 3.72
N THR A 64 8.98 -4.16 3.03
CA THR A 64 7.87 -4.18 2.07
C THR A 64 6.54 -3.80 2.71
N MET A 65 6.19 -4.38 3.86
CA MET A 65 4.93 -4.05 4.55
C MET A 65 4.88 -2.57 4.95
N ALA A 66 5.99 -2.04 5.46
CA ALA A 66 6.09 -0.64 5.88
C ALA A 66 6.00 0.32 4.68
N ASP A 67 6.71 0.03 3.59
CA ASP A 67 6.67 0.79 2.34
C ASP A 67 5.25 0.83 1.76
N ASN A 68 4.58 -0.32 1.69
CA ASN A 68 3.24 -0.44 1.14
C ASN A 68 2.20 0.35 1.95
N ALA A 69 2.24 0.22 3.28
CA ALA A 69 1.36 0.99 4.16
C ALA A 69 1.61 2.50 4.06
N GLY A 70 2.88 2.91 4.05
CA GLY A 70 3.26 4.32 3.90
C GLY A 70 2.86 4.91 2.55
N GLY A 71 3.01 4.14 1.47
CA GLY A 71 2.58 4.52 0.12
C GLY A 71 1.08 4.77 0.06
N TYR A 72 0.26 3.89 0.66
CA TYR A 72 -1.18 4.10 0.70
C TYR A 72 -1.62 5.26 1.59
N CYS A 73 -0.99 5.47 2.75
CA CYS A 73 -1.23 6.68 3.53
C CYS A 73 -0.93 7.93 2.70
N THR A 74 0.15 7.93 1.91
CA THR A 74 0.53 9.07 1.06
C THR A 74 -0.47 9.28 -0.08
N LEU A 75 -0.89 8.21 -0.76
CA LEU A 75 -1.88 8.23 -1.84
C LEU A 75 -3.20 8.91 -1.41
N MET A 76 -3.60 8.76 -0.15
CA MET A 76 -4.81 9.40 0.37
C MET A 76 -4.67 10.91 0.55
N ILE A 77 -3.46 11.42 0.76
CA ILE A 77 -3.23 12.80 1.23
C ILE A 77 -2.81 13.71 0.09
N VAL A 78 -2.04 13.19 -0.85
CA VAL A 78 -1.49 13.98 -1.94
C VAL A 78 -2.48 14.04 -3.10
N ASP A 79 -3.01 15.23 -3.33
CA ASP A 79 -3.87 15.50 -4.49
C ASP A 79 -3.13 15.22 -5.80
N GLY A 80 -3.82 14.56 -6.73
CA GLY A 80 -3.26 14.24 -8.05
C GLY A 80 -2.36 13.01 -8.09
N MET A 81 -2.06 12.36 -6.96
CA MET A 81 -1.44 11.02 -7.01
C MET A 81 -2.42 10.03 -7.63
N SER A 82 -2.11 9.65 -8.86
CA SER A 82 -2.87 8.68 -9.64
C SER A 82 -2.17 7.33 -9.59
N ASP A 83 -2.87 6.32 -9.10
CA ASP A 83 -2.46 4.92 -9.23
C ASP A 83 -3.00 4.26 -10.51
N ASP A 84 -3.68 5.05 -11.37
CA ASP A 84 -4.12 4.59 -12.69
C ASP A 84 -2.92 4.34 -13.61
N LYS A 85 -2.81 3.09 -14.08
CA LYS A 85 -1.77 2.67 -15.04
C LYS A 85 -1.75 3.54 -16.29
N ALA A 86 -2.90 3.99 -16.78
CA ALA A 86 -3.00 4.85 -17.96
C ALA A 86 -2.42 6.26 -17.73
N ALA A 87 -2.49 6.78 -16.50
CA ALA A 87 -1.86 8.04 -16.14
C ALA A 87 -0.34 7.87 -16.01
N LEU A 88 0.11 6.80 -15.35
CA LEU A 88 1.54 6.50 -15.17
C LEU A 88 2.25 6.19 -16.51
N GLU A 89 1.55 5.57 -17.46
CA GLU A 89 2.10 5.30 -18.80
C GLU A 89 2.26 6.58 -19.64
N LYS A 90 1.36 7.57 -19.47
CA LYS A 90 1.52 8.90 -20.08
C LYS A 90 2.72 9.66 -19.50
N GLU A 91 2.92 9.62 -18.18
CA GLU A 91 4.06 10.27 -17.53
C GLU A 91 5.39 9.65 -18.00
N ARG A 92 5.44 8.32 -18.15
CA ARG A 92 6.63 7.61 -18.65
C ARG A 92 6.99 7.96 -20.10
N LEU A 93 6.01 8.36 -20.92
CA LEU A 93 6.23 8.75 -22.32
C LEU A 93 6.67 10.20 -22.49
N THR A 94 6.54 11.04 -21.46
CA THR A 94 6.98 12.45 -21.49
C THR A 94 8.43 12.67 -21.04
N GLU A 95 9.10 11.62 -20.53
CA GLU A 95 10.48 11.68 -20.03
C GLU A 95 11.53 11.12 -21.02
N THR A 96 11.21 11.01 -22.32
CA THR A 96 12.14 10.57 -23.39
C THR A 96 12.35 11.65 -24.44
#